data_AF-A0A9D1HV16-F1
#
_entry.id   AF-A0A9D1HV16-F1
#
_cell.length_a   1.000
_cell.length_b   1.000
_cell.length_c   1.000
_cell.angle_alpha   90.00
_cell.angle_beta   90.00
_cell.angle_gamma   90.00
#
_symmetry.space_group_name_H-M   'P 1'
#
loop_
_entity.id
_entity.type
_entity.pdbx_description
1 polymer ?
#
loop_
_entity_poly.entity_id
_entity_poly.type
_entity_poly.pdbx_seq_one_letter_code
_entity_poly.pdbx_strand_id
1 'polypeptide(L)'
;MKVLKYIITMTFASMICLASVSAIENEVASVGGVKYTTIQEAIDNANGQTVTILSDTTESVVIATGKNITLDLNGKTVTNVAGKHTVINHGNLTVKGDGTLDNVSHQKAALVNEEGGVANLISGTYTRSQEAGKNPTTPNGNSYYTIENFGTMVIGDSVKVYNNGHYSSMIHNGYYNGATQNPSKLYTPTLTINGGVFDGGINTVKNDDDGILKITGGSFTNTTQAAVLNWNKTTITGGEFTSDVDTVLNGKMSNTGRNAGELIITGGTFNAGSGQIIATMSGSEDLTAADVVVSGGTFNKEVNATYINFSEDEKEIVTNEDGTISIQYKKADYSKINELITKYNQMDKNKYTNESIQNVENAINKVDYNKTILQQNEVDEWASDIEKALNALVIKVENPNTSDMNIFAILSCLIVSGLVTVVAGKKLLTH
;
A
#
# COMPACT_ATOMS: atom_id res chain seq x y z
N MET A 1 86.02 -9.26 -70.49
CA MET A 1 84.67 -9.34 -71.10
C MET A 1 83.81 -10.24 -70.22
N LYS A 2 82.77 -9.68 -69.57
CA LYS A 2 81.57 -10.38 -69.01
C LYS A 2 81.82 -11.39 -67.84
N VAL A 3 81.03 -11.54 -66.77
CA VAL A 3 79.79 -10.94 -66.24
C VAL A 3 79.83 -11.14 -64.71
N LEU A 4 79.33 -10.14 -63.99
CA LEU A 4 79.05 -10.06 -62.54
C LEU A 4 77.77 -10.85 -62.19
N LYS A 5 77.80 -11.73 -61.18
CA LYS A 5 76.59 -12.35 -60.59
C LYS A 5 76.44 -11.93 -59.13
N TYR A 6 75.50 -11.02 -58.89
CA TYR A 6 74.94 -10.75 -57.57
C TYR A 6 73.79 -11.73 -57.30
N ILE A 7 73.80 -12.37 -56.14
CA ILE A 7 72.63 -13.04 -55.57
C ILE A 7 72.24 -12.23 -54.34
N ILE A 8 71.06 -11.60 -54.42
CA ILE A 8 70.43 -10.86 -53.33
C ILE A 8 69.57 -11.87 -52.56
N THR A 9 69.93 -12.15 -51.31
CA THR A 9 69.09 -12.86 -50.35
C THR A 9 68.06 -11.88 -49.77
N MET A 10 66.79 -12.12 -50.07
CA MET A 10 65.66 -11.33 -49.59
C MET A 10 65.12 -11.97 -48.29
N THR A 11 65.47 -11.41 -47.14
CA THR A 11 64.88 -11.79 -45.84
C THR A 11 63.53 -11.12 -45.66
N PHE A 12 62.45 -11.90 -45.64
CA PHE A 12 61.12 -11.47 -45.23
C PHE A 12 61.08 -11.35 -43.70
N ALA A 13 61.04 -10.11 -43.19
CA ALA A 13 60.69 -9.84 -41.80
C ALA A 13 59.15 -9.78 -41.70
N SER A 14 58.53 -10.85 -41.20
CA SER A 14 57.12 -10.84 -40.82
C SER A 14 56.95 -9.99 -39.57
N MET A 15 56.40 -8.79 -39.75
CA MET A 15 55.97 -7.92 -38.66
C MET A 15 54.63 -8.47 -38.13
N ILE A 16 54.70 -9.35 -37.13
CA ILE A 16 53.51 -9.73 -36.35
C ILE A 16 53.15 -8.52 -35.50
N CYS A 17 52.14 -7.77 -35.96
CA CYS A 17 51.44 -6.80 -35.14
C CYS A 17 50.61 -7.58 -34.12
N LEU A 18 51.08 -7.70 -32.88
CA LEU A 18 50.22 -8.08 -31.77
C LEU A 18 49.27 -6.92 -31.53
N ALA A 19 48.09 -6.97 -32.15
CA ALA A 19 46.95 -6.24 -31.63
C ALA A 19 46.64 -6.84 -30.25
N SER A 20 47.00 -6.12 -29.19
CA SER A 20 46.48 -6.39 -27.86
C SER A 20 44.96 -6.29 -27.96
N VAL A 21 44.27 -7.42 -27.94
CA VAL A 21 42.85 -7.44 -27.60
C VAL A 21 42.79 -6.97 -26.16
N SER A 22 42.51 -5.67 -25.96
CA SER A 22 42.02 -5.20 -24.67
C SER A 22 40.77 -6.01 -24.39
N ALA A 23 40.77 -6.81 -23.33
CA ALA A 23 39.52 -7.37 -22.82
C ALA A 23 38.55 -6.19 -22.68
N ILE A 24 37.39 -6.28 -23.31
CA ILE A 24 36.30 -5.35 -23.01
C ILE A 24 35.94 -5.68 -21.57
N GLU A 25 36.40 -4.84 -20.64
CA GLU A 25 35.94 -4.92 -19.26
C GLU A 25 34.43 -4.65 -19.30
N ASN A 26 33.65 -5.70 -19.03
CA ASN A 26 32.20 -5.58 -19.01
C ASN A 26 31.81 -4.86 -17.73
N GLU A 27 31.57 -3.55 -17.86
CA GLU A 27 31.14 -2.73 -16.74
C GLU A 27 29.73 -3.13 -16.29
N VAL A 28 29.61 -3.55 -15.04
CA VAL A 28 28.35 -4.07 -14.48
C VAL A 28 27.62 -3.05 -13.63
N ALA A 29 28.31 -2.01 -13.15
CA ALA A 29 27.73 -0.99 -12.28
C ALA A 29 28.30 0.40 -12.55
N SER A 30 27.56 1.43 -12.12
CA SER A 30 28.07 2.81 -12.11
C SER A 30 27.63 3.60 -10.89
N VAL A 31 28.45 4.58 -10.51
CA VAL A 31 28.17 5.57 -9.46
C VAL A 31 28.58 6.94 -9.97
N GLY A 32 27.65 7.90 -10.03
CA GLY A 32 27.96 9.26 -10.46
C GLY A 32 28.61 9.36 -11.85
N GLY A 33 28.34 8.39 -12.73
CA GLY A 33 28.94 8.29 -14.07
C GLY A 33 30.28 7.54 -14.13
N VAL A 34 30.92 7.23 -12.99
CA VAL A 34 32.09 6.34 -12.94
C VAL A 34 31.60 4.90 -13.05
N LYS A 35 32.24 4.11 -13.93
CA LYS A 35 31.89 2.71 -14.19
C LYS A 35 32.80 1.76 -13.43
N TYR A 36 32.26 0.61 -13.08
CA TYR A 36 32.94 -0.44 -12.31
C TYR A 36 32.64 -1.81 -12.91
N THR A 37 33.65 -2.68 -12.83
CA THR A 37 33.59 -4.07 -13.33
C THR A 37 32.87 -5.01 -12.35
N THR A 38 32.67 -4.58 -11.11
CA THR A 38 31.91 -5.32 -10.09
C THR A 38 30.93 -4.39 -9.36
N ILE A 39 29.82 -4.95 -8.88
CA ILE A 39 28.86 -4.24 -8.05
C ILE A 39 29.48 -3.93 -6.69
N GLN A 40 30.28 -4.84 -6.11
CA GLN A 40 30.94 -4.61 -4.82
C GLN A 40 31.88 -3.41 -4.86
N GLU A 41 32.70 -3.26 -5.91
CA GLU A 41 33.59 -2.10 -6.04
C GLU A 41 32.79 -0.80 -6.17
N ALA A 42 31.68 -0.82 -6.89
CA ALA A 42 30.77 0.32 -6.98
C ALA A 42 30.17 0.66 -5.61
N ILE A 43 29.74 -0.34 -4.83
CA ILE A 43 29.24 -0.17 -3.45
C ILE A 43 30.30 0.47 -2.56
N ASP A 44 31.53 -0.02 -2.60
CA ASP A 44 32.62 0.44 -1.76
C ASP A 44 32.93 1.94 -2.02
N ASN A 45 32.79 2.37 -3.27
CA ASN A 45 33.03 3.73 -3.75
C ASN A 45 31.77 4.62 -3.84
N ALA A 46 30.57 4.11 -3.50
CA ALA A 46 29.32 4.83 -3.69
C ALA A 46 29.25 6.16 -2.90
N ASN A 47 29.80 6.16 -1.68
CA ASN A 47 29.83 7.32 -0.78
C ASN A 47 28.44 7.99 -0.63
N GLY A 48 27.38 7.18 -0.50
CA GLY A 48 25.99 7.63 -0.36
C GLY A 48 25.25 7.89 -1.68
N GLN A 49 25.94 7.82 -2.83
CA GLN A 49 25.31 7.91 -4.15
C GLN A 49 24.64 6.58 -4.54
N THR A 50 23.84 6.64 -5.61
CA THR A 50 23.19 5.46 -6.18
C THR A 50 24.19 4.61 -6.97
N VAL A 51 24.22 3.31 -6.68
CA VAL A 51 24.85 2.27 -7.49
C VAL A 51 23.83 1.79 -8.52
N THR A 52 24.05 2.11 -9.80
CA THR A 52 23.15 1.71 -10.90
C THR A 52 23.71 0.50 -11.62
N ILE A 53 22.93 -0.58 -11.71
CA ILE A 53 23.32 -1.80 -12.44
C ILE A 53 23.21 -1.56 -13.95
N LEU A 54 24.24 -1.95 -14.70
CA LEU A 54 24.36 -1.69 -16.13
C LEU A 54 24.12 -2.93 -16.99
N SER A 55 24.36 -4.13 -16.45
CA SER A 55 24.18 -5.40 -17.13
C SER A 55 23.72 -6.48 -16.17
N ASP A 56 23.05 -7.50 -16.71
CA ASP A 56 22.82 -8.72 -15.93
C ASP A 56 24.17 -9.33 -15.53
N THR A 57 24.27 -9.79 -14.28
CA THR A 57 25.54 -10.29 -13.75
C THR A 57 25.34 -11.38 -12.71
N THR A 58 26.38 -12.21 -12.55
CA THR A 58 26.46 -13.19 -11.46
C THR A 58 27.43 -12.65 -10.41
N GLU A 59 26.90 -12.09 -9.33
CA GLU A 59 27.68 -11.52 -8.24
C GLU A 59 26.94 -11.66 -6.91
N SER A 60 27.71 -11.78 -5.82
CA SER A 60 27.20 -11.76 -4.45
C SER A 60 27.84 -10.58 -3.73
N VAL A 61 27.03 -9.68 -3.17
CA VAL A 61 27.49 -8.41 -2.60
C VAL A 61 27.13 -8.26 -1.13
N VAL A 62 27.93 -7.44 -0.43
CA VAL A 62 27.75 -7.13 0.98
C VAL A 62 27.69 -5.61 1.18
N ILE A 63 26.64 -5.17 1.88
CA ILE A 63 26.54 -3.80 2.38
C ILE A 63 27.08 -3.79 3.80
N ALA A 64 28.29 -3.27 3.99
CA ALA A 64 28.94 -3.24 5.30
C ALA A 64 28.23 -2.30 6.28
N THR A 65 28.40 -2.56 7.58
CA THR A 65 27.91 -1.70 8.66
C THR A 65 28.35 -0.25 8.46
N GLY A 66 27.43 0.69 8.66
CA GLY A 66 27.69 2.13 8.50
C GLY A 66 27.68 2.64 7.06
N LYS A 67 27.56 1.77 6.05
CA LYS A 67 27.33 2.19 4.66
C LYS A 67 25.85 2.53 4.45
N ASN A 68 25.60 3.56 3.64
CA ASN A 68 24.27 3.92 3.15
C ASN A 68 24.29 3.81 1.63
N ILE A 69 23.58 2.81 1.09
CA ILE A 69 23.64 2.43 -0.32
C ILE A 69 22.24 2.44 -0.91
N THR A 70 22.08 3.11 -2.04
CA THR A 70 20.94 2.89 -2.93
C THR A 70 21.38 2.03 -4.10
N LEU A 71 20.81 0.85 -4.24
CA LEU A 71 21.00 -0.05 -5.38
C LEU A 71 19.84 0.12 -6.36
N ASP A 72 20.12 0.68 -7.53
CA ASP A 72 19.18 0.77 -8.63
C ASP A 72 19.41 -0.40 -9.59
N LEU A 73 18.48 -1.36 -9.57
CA LEU A 73 18.54 -2.55 -10.39
C LEU A 73 18.39 -2.23 -11.89
N ASN A 74 17.79 -1.09 -12.26
CA ASN A 74 17.76 -0.58 -13.63
C ASN A 74 17.31 -1.63 -14.69
N GLY A 75 16.33 -2.46 -14.33
CA GLY A 75 15.80 -3.53 -15.19
C GLY A 75 16.76 -4.72 -15.41
N LYS A 76 17.83 -4.84 -14.61
CA LYS A 76 18.85 -5.89 -14.70
C LYS A 76 18.67 -6.97 -13.64
N THR A 77 19.20 -8.14 -13.93
CA THR A 77 19.21 -9.29 -13.02
C THR A 77 20.58 -9.46 -12.38
N VAL A 78 20.60 -9.54 -11.05
CA VAL A 78 21.77 -9.95 -10.27
C VAL A 78 21.50 -11.33 -9.71
N THR A 79 22.28 -12.31 -10.14
CA THR A 79 22.22 -13.69 -9.65
C THR A 79 23.38 -13.97 -8.72
N ASN A 80 23.17 -14.69 -7.63
CA ASN A 80 24.25 -14.97 -6.67
C ASN A 80 25.37 -15.84 -7.28
N VAL A 81 26.58 -15.69 -6.73
CA VAL A 81 27.64 -16.68 -6.88
C VAL A 81 27.24 -17.95 -6.14
N ALA A 82 27.49 -19.12 -6.74
CA ALA A 82 27.12 -20.41 -6.18
C ALA A 82 27.53 -20.58 -4.70
N GLY A 83 26.58 -21.02 -3.87
CA GLY A 83 26.79 -21.25 -2.44
C GLY A 83 26.76 -19.99 -1.57
N LYS A 84 26.49 -18.80 -2.15
CA LYS A 84 26.38 -17.52 -1.42
C LYS A 84 24.97 -16.92 -1.57
N HIS A 85 24.60 -16.02 -0.66
CA HIS A 85 23.42 -15.16 -0.84
C HIS A 85 23.66 -14.15 -1.98
N THR A 86 22.62 -13.61 -2.61
CA THR A 86 22.80 -12.56 -3.64
C THR A 86 23.23 -11.24 -2.98
N VAL A 87 22.50 -10.81 -1.94
CA VAL A 87 22.80 -9.60 -1.17
C VAL A 87 22.75 -9.89 0.32
N ILE A 88 23.78 -9.45 1.06
CA ILE A 88 23.79 -9.43 2.53
C ILE A 88 23.90 -7.97 2.98
N ASN A 89 22.95 -7.51 3.79
CA ASN A 89 22.92 -6.14 4.30
C ASN A 89 23.20 -6.09 5.80
N HIS A 90 24.30 -5.45 6.19
CA HIS A 90 24.62 -5.04 7.57
C HIS A 90 24.50 -3.52 7.78
N GLY A 91 24.23 -2.76 6.70
CA GLY A 91 24.18 -1.29 6.71
C GLY A 91 22.77 -0.77 6.48
N ASN A 92 22.67 0.36 5.78
CA ASN A 92 21.42 0.92 5.29
C ASN A 92 21.33 0.73 3.77
N LEU A 93 20.40 -0.11 3.34
CA LEU A 93 20.19 -0.47 1.95
C LEU A 93 18.83 0.04 1.47
N THR A 94 18.81 0.79 0.39
CA THR A 94 17.61 1.05 -0.40
C THR A 94 17.73 0.33 -1.74
N VAL A 95 16.70 -0.41 -2.16
CA VAL A 95 16.65 -1.06 -3.49
C VAL A 95 15.52 -0.46 -4.31
N LYS A 96 15.79 -0.15 -5.58
CA LYS A 96 14.82 0.40 -6.54
C LYS A 96 15.12 -0.06 -7.97
N GLY A 97 14.28 0.34 -8.92
CA GLY A 97 14.36 -0.02 -10.34
C GLY A 97 13.72 -1.37 -10.66
N ASP A 98 13.26 -1.56 -11.90
CA ASP A 98 12.46 -2.73 -12.33
C ASP A 98 13.28 -4.01 -12.58
N GLY A 99 14.40 -4.21 -11.89
CA GLY A 99 15.24 -5.39 -12.06
C GLY A 99 14.95 -6.53 -11.07
N THR A 100 15.84 -7.52 -11.04
CA THR A 100 15.67 -8.76 -10.26
C THR A 100 16.89 -9.06 -9.40
N LEU A 101 16.67 -9.37 -8.12
CA LEU A 101 17.62 -10.11 -7.29
C LEU A 101 17.20 -11.58 -7.24
N ASP A 102 18.03 -12.44 -7.81
CA ASP A 102 17.76 -13.87 -7.92
C ASP A 102 18.77 -14.70 -7.12
N ASN A 103 18.26 -15.74 -6.45
CA ASN A 103 19.09 -16.74 -5.80
C ASN A 103 18.87 -18.15 -6.39
N VAL A 104 19.95 -18.75 -6.89
CA VAL A 104 20.00 -20.10 -7.47
C VAL A 104 20.64 -21.15 -6.55
N SER A 105 20.98 -20.79 -5.31
CA SER A 105 21.70 -21.67 -4.37
C SER A 105 20.85 -22.14 -3.19
N HIS A 106 21.01 -23.42 -2.85
CA HIS A 106 20.35 -24.04 -1.70
C HIS A 106 20.80 -23.38 -0.38
N GLN A 107 19.85 -23.17 0.54
CA GLN A 107 20.10 -22.53 1.85
C GLN A 107 20.75 -21.14 1.77
N LYS A 108 20.48 -20.41 0.70
CA LYS A 108 20.90 -19.02 0.48
C LYS A 108 19.69 -18.21 0.08
N ALA A 109 19.69 -16.89 0.22
CA ALA A 109 18.55 -16.01 -0.03
C ALA A 109 18.89 -14.98 -1.11
N ALA A 110 17.88 -14.40 -1.77
CA ALA A 110 18.07 -13.27 -2.66
C ALA A 110 18.47 -12.01 -1.87
N LEU A 111 17.93 -11.85 -0.67
CA LEU A 111 18.31 -10.79 0.26
C LEU A 111 18.31 -11.30 1.69
N VAL A 112 19.40 -11.06 2.40
CA VAL A 112 19.47 -11.17 3.87
C VAL A 112 19.65 -9.77 4.43
N ASN A 113 18.75 -9.34 5.31
CA ASN A 113 18.93 -8.14 6.12
C ASN A 113 19.33 -8.58 7.53
N GLU A 114 20.61 -8.41 7.83
CA GLU A 114 21.23 -8.90 9.05
C GLU A 114 20.86 -8.04 10.26
N GLU A 115 21.20 -8.52 11.45
CA GLU A 115 21.02 -7.79 12.70
C GLU A 115 21.61 -6.37 12.64
N GLY A 116 20.82 -5.39 13.05
CA GLY A 116 21.18 -3.96 12.97
C GLY A 116 21.12 -3.36 11.56
N GLY A 117 20.91 -4.17 10.52
CA GLY A 117 20.69 -3.72 9.15
C GLY A 117 19.32 -3.06 8.97
N VAL A 118 19.28 -2.05 8.11
CA VAL A 118 18.04 -1.38 7.67
C VAL A 118 17.91 -1.56 6.17
N ALA A 119 16.77 -2.11 5.72
CA ALA A 119 16.48 -2.32 4.31
C ALA A 119 15.16 -1.62 3.92
N ASN A 120 15.18 -0.85 2.83
CA ASN A 120 14.00 -0.22 2.25
C ASN A 120 13.87 -0.67 0.78
N LEU A 121 12.93 -1.58 0.52
CA LEU A 121 12.69 -2.14 -0.81
C LEU A 121 11.57 -1.34 -1.47
N ILE A 122 11.93 -0.43 -2.38
CA ILE A 122 10.96 0.46 -3.05
C ILE A 122 10.30 -0.26 -4.22
N SER A 123 11.09 -0.98 -5.01
CA SER A 123 10.65 -1.73 -6.17
C SER A 123 11.63 -2.86 -6.50
N GLY A 124 11.30 -3.65 -7.52
CA GLY A 124 12.12 -4.75 -8.01
C GLY A 124 11.51 -6.11 -7.73
N THR A 125 12.10 -7.13 -8.33
CA THR A 125 11.68 -8.53 -8.19
C THR A 125 12.70 -9.30 -7.37
N TYR A 126 12.24 -10.08 -6.39
CA TYR A 126 13.06 -10.93 -5.55
C TYR A 126 12.61 -12.36 -5.75
N THR A 127 13.51 -13.24 -6.15
CA THR A 127 13.11 -14.61 -6.50
C THR A 127 14.20 -15.64 -6.25
N ARG A 128 13.79 -16.90 -6.40
CA ARG A 128 14.62 -18.09 -6.35
C ARG A 128 14.34 -18.91 -7.59
N SER A 129 14.96 -18.55 -8.71
CA SER A 129 14.61 -19.13 -10.02
C SER A 129 14.87 -20.63 -10.15
N GLN A 130 15.71 -21.18 -9.27
CA GLN A 130 16.02 -22.62 -9.19
C GLN A 130 15.40 -23.30 -7.96
N GLU A 131 14.37 -22.73 -7.36
CA GLU A 131 13.68 -23.34 -6.21
C GLU A 131 13.13 -24.74 -6.54
N ALA A 132 13.33 -25.69 -5.62
CA ALA A 132 13.06 -27.11 -5.80
C ALA A 132 12.28 -27.75 -4.64
N GLY A 133 11.93 -26.99 -3.60
CA GLY A 133 11.13 -27.44 -2.46
C GLY A 133 9.78 -28.00 -2.89
N LYS A 134 9.55 -29.30 -2.67
CA LYS A 134 8.36 -30.00 -3.22
C LYS A 134 7.12 -29.91 -2.35
N ASN A 135 7.30 -29.95 -1.04
CA ASN A 135 6.22 -30.01 -0.06
C ASN A 135 6.77 -29.67 1.33
N PRO A 136 5.91 -29.53 2.36
CA PRO A 136 6.33 -29.13 3.71
C PRO A 136 7.38 -30.01 4.39
N THR A 137 7.64 -31.23 3.90
CA THR A 137 8.57 -32.17 4.53
C THR A 137 9.77 -32.52 3.64
N THR A 138 9.77 -32.09 2.37
CA THR A 138 10.76 -32.51 1.38
C THR A 138 11.40 -31.30 0.67
N PRO A 139 12.62 -30.89 1.07
CA PRO A 139 13.32 -29.77 0.45
C PRO A 139 13.77 -30.06 -0.99
N ASN A 140 14.06 -31.33 -1.31
CA ASN A 140 14.37 -31.81 -2.67
C ASN A 140 15.48 -31.02 -3.40
N GLY A 141 16.46 -30.49 -2.67
CA GLY A 141 17.55 -29.68 -3.23
C GLY A 141 17.34 -28.21 -2.88
N ASN A 142 17.51 -27.30 -3.84
CA ASN A 142 17.48 -25.87 -3.61
C ASN A 142 16.17 -25.40 -2.94
N SER A 143 16.26 -24.97 -1.69
CA SER A 143 15.14 -24.48 -0.90
C SER A 143 15.68 -23.57 0.18
N TYR A 144 15.01 -22.43 0.37
CA TYR A 144 15.26 -21.49 1.45
C TYR A 144 14.21 -20.36 1.38
N TYR A 145 14.33 -19.39 2.28
CA TYR A 145 13.66 -18.11 2.14
C TYR A 145 14.14 -17.36 0.90
N THR A 146 13.25 -16.57 0.28
CA THR A 146 13.63 -15.60 -0.75
C THR A 146 14.21 -14.36 -0.11
N ILE A 147 13.56 -13.88 0.97
CA ILE A 147 14.03 -12.79 1.81
C ILE A 147 14.09 -13.27 3.26
N GLU A 148 15.23 -13.01 3.91
CA GLU A 148 15.46 -13.29 5.33
C GLU A 148 15.75 -11.97 6.06
N ASN A 149 15.00 -11.68 7.12
CA ASN A 149 15.09 -10.43 7.86
C ASN A 149 15.30 -10.67 9.36
N PHE A 150 16.51 -10.33 9.81
CA PHE A 150 16.91 -10.19 11.22
C PHE A 150 17.00 -8.71 11.65
N GLY A 151 16.97 -7.78 10.71
CA GLY A 151 17.03 -6.34 10.95
C GLY A 151 15.67 -5.64 10.84
N THR A 152 15.70 -4.37 10.43
CA THR A 152 14.51 -3.57 10.12
C THR A 152 14.30 -3.49 8.61
N MET A 153 13.12 -3.87 8.13
CA MET A 153 12.79 -3.86 6.71
C MET A 153 11.44 -3.18 6.43
N VAL A 154 11.42 -2.36 5.38
CA VAL A 154 10.21 -1.80 4.79
C VAL A 154 10.10 -2.24 3.33
N ILE A 155 8.94 -2.74 2.93
CA ILE A 155 8.63 -3.15 1.55
C ILE A 155 7.52 -2.25 0.99
N GLY A 156 7.77 -1.65 -0.17
CA GLY A 156 6.85 -0.76 -0.87
C GLY A 156 6.02 -1.43 -1.96
N ASP A 157 5.05 -0.67 -2.49
CA ASP A 157 3.96 -1.18 -3.34
C ASP A 157 4.41 -1.77 -4.68
N SER A 158 5.59 -1.40 -5.16
CA SER A 158 6.12 -1.86 -6.46
C SER A 158 7.07 -3.06 -6.34
N VAL A 159 7.17 -3.68 -5.16
CA VAL A 159 7.97 -4.88 -4.94
C VAL A 159 7.21 -6.14 -5.33
N LYS A 160 7.93 -7.09 -5.92
CA LYS A 160 7.44 -8.43 -6.23
C LYS A 160 8.34 -9.47 -5.59
N VAL A 161 7.78 -10.43 -4.88
CA VAL A 161 8.53 -11.55 -4.29
C VAL A 161 7.87 -12.85 -4.72
N TYR A 162 8.68 -13.77 -5.27
CA TYR A 162 8.21 -15.04 -5.80
C TYR A 162 9.01 -16.21 -5.24
N ASN A 163 8.30 -17.25 -4.79
CA ASN A 163 8.90 -18.51 -4.36
C ASN A 163 8.01 -19.69 -4.75
N ASN A 164 8.35 -20.41 -5.82
CA ASN A 164 7.55 -21.56 -6.27
C ASN A 164 7.74 -22.82 -5.40
N GLY A 165 8.50 -22.73 -4.31
CA GLY A 165 8.77 -23.84 -3.41
C GLY A 165 7.71 -24.00 -2.34
N HIS A 166 7.51 -25.23 -1.92
CA HIS A 166 6.50 -25.62 -0.91
C HIS A 166 7.12 -26.08 0.42
N TYR A 167 8.43 -25.89 0.61
CA TYR A 167 9.16 -26.33 1.80
C TYR A 167 9.48 -25.20 2.78
N SER A 168 10.05 -24.10 2.30
CA SER A 168 10.40 -22.92 3.10
C SER A 168 9.41 -21.79 2.88
N SER A 169 9.23 -20.91 3.87
CA SER A 169 8.45 -19.69 3.68
C SER A 169 9.14 -18.79 2.66
N MET A 170 8.38 -17.90 2.02
CA MET A 170 8.99 -16.99 1.06
C MET A 170 9.73 -15.84 1.76
N ILE A 171 9.08 -15.17 2.71
CA ILE A 171 9.69 -14.16 3.57
C ILE A 171 9.74 -14.69 5.00
N HIS A 172 10.90 -14.56 5.65
CA HIS A 172 11.09 -14.85 7.06
C HIS A 172 11.49 -13.58 7.80
N ASN A 173 10.73 -13.23 8.83
CA ASN A 173 11.01 -12.13 9.74
C ASN A 173 11.08 -12.68 11.17
N GLY A 174 12.22 -12.52 11.84
CA GLY A 174 12.44 -13.10 13.17
C GLY A 174 13.51 -14.18 13.15
N TYR A 175 13.48 -15.04 14.18
CA TYR A 175 14.43 -16.13 14.33
C TYR A 175 13.70 -17.48 14.31
N TYR A 176 14.34 -18.51 13.73
CA TYR A 176 13.82 -19.88 13.83
C TYR A 176 13.92 -20.41 15.27
N ASN A 177 14.97 -20.02 15.98
CA ASN A 177 15.14 -20.26 17.40
C ASN A 177 15.80 -19.03 18.03
N GLY A 178 14.97 -18.09 18.52
CA GLY A 178 15.45 -16.86 19.13
C GLY A 178 16.26 -17.11 20.40
N ALA A 179 16.03 -18.22 21.11
CA ALA A 179 16.80 -18.54 22.31
C ALA A 179 18.28 -18.80 22.00
N THR A 180 18.61 -19.36 20.83
CA THR A 180 20.00 -19.59 20.42
C THR A 180 20.54 -18.47 19.54
N GLN A 181 19.72 -17.92 18.65
CA GLN A 181 20.14 -16.92 17.67
C GLN A 181 20.16 -15.50 18.25
N ASN A 182 19.26 -15.17 19.18
CA ASN A 182 19.15 -13.84 19.80
C ASN A 182 18.91 -13.94 21.33
N PRO A 183 19.82 -14.59 22.09
CA PRO A 183 19.62 -14.87 23.51
C PRO A 183 19.42 -13.62 24.36
N SER A 184 20.08 -12.50 24.00
CA SER A 184 19.99 -11.22 24.70
C SER A 184 18.79 -10.37 24.30
N LYS A 185 18.08 -10.73 23.23
CA LYS A 185 17.03 -9.90 22.61
C LYS A 185 17.50 -8.49 22.26
N LEU A 186 18.77 -8.37 21.86
CA LEU A 186 19.37 -7.08 21.54
C LEU A 186 18.73 -6.46 20.30
N TYR A 187 18.38 -7.30 19.33
CA TYR A 187 17.71 -6.89 18.11
C TYR A 187 16.26 -7.37 18.10
N THR A 188 15.39 -6.58 17.50
CA THR A 188 13.99 -6.91 17.24
C THR A 188 13.78 -6.84 15.74
N PRO A 189 13.70 -7.99 15.05
CA PRO A 189 13.41 -8.02 13.62
C PRO A 189 12.06 -7.39 13.35
N THR A 190 12.02 -6.36 12.51
CA THR A 190 10.80 -5.65 12.14
C THR A 190 10.61 -5.68 10.64
N LEU A 191 9.41 -6.05 10.20
CA LEU A 191 9.03 -6.04 8.80
C LEU A 191 7.73 -5.25 8.64
N THR A 192 7.79 -4.17 7.86
CA THR A 192 6.61 -3.42 7.43
C THR A 192 6.39 -3.62 5.94
N ILE A 193 5.21 -4.12 5.57
CA ILE A 193 4.79 -4.29 4.18
C ILE A 193 3.69 -3.27 3.89
N ASN A 194 4.01 -2.27 3.07
CA ASN A 194 3.06 -1.25 2.66
C ASN A 194 2.19 -1.70 1.47
N GLY A 195 2.77 -2.53 0.61
CA GLY A 195 2.16 -3.07 -0.60
C GLY A 195 3.10 -4.05 -1.31
N GLY A 196 2.74 -4.42 -2.53
CA GLY A 196 3.52 -5.34 -3.37
C GLY A 196 2.76 -6.60 -3.76
N VAL A 197 3.43 -7.48 -4.50
CA VAL A 197 2.90 -8.78 -4.92
C VAL A 197 3.77 -9.89 -4.34
N PHE A 198 3.14 -10.82 -3.64
CA PHE A 198 3.81 -11.88 -2.90
C PHE A 198 3.15 -13.21 -3.24
N ASP A 199 3.88 -14.11 -3.90
CA ASP A 199 3.29 -15.34 -4.43
C ASP A 199 4.18 -16.57 -4.13
N GLY A 200 3.60 -17.51 -3.38
CA GLY A 200 4.18 -18.82 -3.09
C GLY A 200 4.82 -18.97 -1.71
N GLY A 201 5.77 -19.91 -1.60
CA GLY A 201 6.32 -20.43 -0.35
C GLY A 201 5.41 -21.48 0.31
N ILE A 202 5.93 -22.17 1.33
CA ILE A 202 5.04 -22.89 2.26
C ILE A 202 4.10 -21.89 2.93
N ASN A 203 4.66 -20.78 3.43
CA ASN A 203 3.91 -19.59 3.79
C ASN A 203 4.44 -18.40 3.00
N THR A 204 3.57 -17.50 2.57
CA THR A 204 3.98 -16.30 1.82
C THR A 204 4.79 -15.35 2.71
N VAL A 205 4.35 -15.12 3.95
CA VAL A 205 5.13 -14.39 4.96
C VAL A 205 5.09 -15.14 6.29
N LYS A 206 6.27 -15.32 6.91
CA LYS A 206 6.41 -15.87 8.27
C LYS A 206 6.97 -14.81 9.22
N ASN A 207 6.26 -14.56 10.31
CA ASN A 207 6.72 -13.80 11.47
C ASN A 207 7.02 -14.77 12.62
N ASP A 208 8.28 -14.88 13.00
CA ASP A 208 8.82 -15.91 13.88
C ASP A 208 9.24 -15.33 15.24
N ASP A 209 10.06 -16.07 16.02
CA ASP A 209 10.56 -15.63 17.33
C ASP A 209 11.06 -14.18 17.31
N ASP A 210 10.57 -13.39 18.27
CA ASP A 210 10.90 -11.97 18.47
C ASP A 210 10.56 -11.03 17.29
N GLY A 211 10.02 -11.55 16.20
CA GLY A 211 9.64 -10.77 15.02
C GLY A 211 8.41 -9.90 15.26
N ILE A 212 8.42 -8.70 14.69
CA ILE A 212 7.25 -7.82 14.60
C ILE A 212 6.93 -7.59 13.12
N LEU A 213 5.71 -7.95 12.72
CA LEU A 213 5.21 -7.79 11.36
C LEU A 213 4.06 -6.78 11.33
N LYS A 214 4.13 -5.83 10.41
CA LYS A 214 3.04 -4.91 10.08
C LYS A 214 2.71 -4.99 8.60
N ILE A 215 1.45 -5.23 8.26
CA ILE A 215 0.96 -5.23 6.88
C ILE A 215 -0.11 -4.16 6.75
N THR A 216 0.06 -3.25 5.78
CA THR A 216 -0.93 -2.22 5.45
C THR A 216 -1.52 -2.36 4.06
N GLY A 217 -0.93 -3.22 3.22
CA GLY A 217 -1.37 -3.45 1.85
C GLY A 217 -0.59 -4.57 1.19
N GLY A 218 -0.90 -4.81 -0.09
CA GLY A 218 -0.26 -5.83 -0.93
C GLY A 218 -1.18 -7.01 -1.24
N SER A 219 -0.78 -7.82 -2.21
CA SER A 219 -1.47 -9.04 -2.62
C SER A 219 -0.62 -10.25 -2.25
N PHE A 220 -1.19 -11.16 -1.46
CA PHE A 220 -0.54 -12.36 -0.95
C PHE A 220 -1.27 -13.59 -1.45
N THR A 221 -0.58 -14.43 -2.22
CA THR A 221 -1.12 -15.69 -2.74
C THR A 221 -0.34 -16.87 -2.16
N ASN A 222 -1.06 -17.88 -1.67
CA ASN A 222 -0.48 -19.13 -1.19
C ASN A 222 -1.30 -20.35 -1.64
N THR A 223 -0.62 -21.47 -1.87
CA THR A 223 -1.28 -22.73 -2.26
C THR A 223 -0.92 -23.90 -1.33
N THR A 224 -0.07 -23.68 -0.33
CA THR A 224 0.56 -24.76 0.45
C THR A 224 0.05 -24.84 1.88
N GLN A 225 0.08 -23.73 2.63
CA GLN A 225 -0.21 -23.72 4.06
C GLN A 225 -0.92 -22.43 4.46
N ALA A 226 -0.27 -21.27 4.39
CA ALA A 226 -0.94 -19.99 4.65
C ALA A 226 -0.31 -18.78 3.96
N ALA A 227 -1.11 -17.73 3.74
CA ALA A 227 -0.55 -16.45 3.29
C ALA A 227 0.31 -15.81 4.41
N VAL A 228 -0.15 -15.88 5.66
CA VAL A 228 0.61 -15.39 6.82
C VAL A 228 0.73 -16.47 7.89
N LEU A 229 1.95 -16.75 8.34
CA LEU A 229 2.20 -17.50 9.57
C LEU A 229 2.77 -16.55 10.63
N ASN A 230 2.07 -16.37 11.74
CA ASN A 230 2.51 -15.56 12.87
C ASN A 230 2.78 -16.43 14.09
N TRP A 231 3.95 -16.28 14.69
CA TRP A 231 4.29 -16.85 15.99
C TRP A 231 4.44 -15.80 17.09
N ASN A 232 4.79 -14.55 16.74
CA ASN A 232 5.06 -13.52 17.74
C ASN A 232 4.07 -12.37 17.69
N LYS A 233 4.35 -11.29 16.93
CA LYS A 233 3.49 -10.10 16.88
C LYS A 233 3.21 -9.64 15.46
N THR A 234 1.95 -9.69 15.05
CA THR A 234 1.51 -9.25 13.72
C THR A 234 0.34 -8.27 13.81
N THR A 235 0.40 -7.19 13.03
CA THR A 235 -0.71 -6.26 12.82
C THR A 235 -1.04 -6.16 11.34
N ILE A 236 -2.29 -6.41 10.97
CA ILE A 236 -2.82 -6.28 9.61
C ILE A 236 -3.87 -5.18 9.59
N THR A 237 -3.67 -4.19 8.72
CA THR A 237 -4.56 -3.04 8.54
C THR A 237 -5.12 -2.95 7.12
N GLY A 238 -4.59 -3.75 6.20
CA GLY A 238 -4.99 -3.80 4.80
C GLY A 238 -4.26 -4.92 4.05
N GLY A 239 -4.51 -5.03 2.75
CA GLY A 239 -3.98 -6.08 1.88
C GLY A 239 -5.02 -7.13 1.49
N GLU A 240 -4.69 -7.92 0.49
CA GLU A 240 -5.50 -9.02 -0.01
C GLU A 240 -4.77 -10.34 0.18
N PHE A 241 -5.40 -11.28 0.88
CA PHE A 241 -4.83 -12.57 1.23
C PHE A 241 -5.67 -13.67 0.60
N THR A 242 -5.11 -14.37 -0.38
CA THR A 242 -5.76 -15.50 -1.04
C THR A 242 -4.95 -16.75 -0.81
N SER A 243 -5.58 -17.79 -0.27
CA SER A 243 -4.93 -19.05 0.01
C SER A 243 -5.83 -20.23 -0.37
N ASP A 244 -5.27 -21.26 -1.02
CA ASP A 244 -6.00 -22.51 -1.27
C ASP A 244 -6.33 -23.27 0.05
N VAL A 245 -5.69 -22.88 1.15
CA VAL A 245 -5.83 -23.49 2.47
C VAL A 245 -6.28 -22.43 3.49
N ASP A 246 -5.48 -22.12 4.52
CA ASP A 246 -5.76 -21.07 5.50
C ASP A 246 -5.21 -19.73 5.03
N THR A 247 -5.85 -18.59 5.32
CA THR A 247 -5.23 -17.28 5.03
C THR A 247 -4.21 -16.90 6.08
N VAL A 248 -4.51 -17.14 7.36
CA VAL A 248 -3.61 -16.86 8.49
C VAL A 248 -3.50 -18.10 9.37
N LEU A 249 -2.27 -18.52 9.65
CA LEU A 249 -1.95 -19.42 10.75
C LEU A 249 -1.34 -18.62 11.88
N ASN A 250 -1.86 -18.81 13.08
CA ASN A 250 -1.39 -18.13 14.27
C ASN A 250 -0.93 -19.15 15.31
N GLY A 251 0.28 -18.96 15.83
CA GLY A 251 0.91 -19.83 16.82
C GLY A 251 1.36 -19.03 18.04
N LYS A 252 1.31 -19.69 19.20
CA LYS A 252 1.68 -19.14 20.50
C LYS A 252 2.42 -20.18 21.32
N MET A 253 3.49 -19.73 21.99
CA MET A 253 4.18 -20.51 23.02
C MET A 253 4.59 -19.56 24.15
N SER A 254 3.78 -19.50 25.21
CA SER A 254 3.94 -18.53 26.29
C SER A 254 5.25 -18.76 27.07
N ASN A 255 5.67 -20.01 27.17
CA ASN A 255 6.86 -20.41 27.93
C ASN A 255 8.19 -19.96 27.31
N THR A 256 8.21 -19.52 26.05
CA THR A 256 9.44 -19.04 25.40
C THR A 256 9.67 -17.55 25.67
N GLY A 257 8.60 -16.79 25.92
CA GLY A 257 8.62 -15.33 25.94
C GLY A 257 8.99 -14.70 24.60
N ARG A 258 8.97 -15.46 23.49
CA ARG A 258 9.35 -15.03 22.13
C ARG A 258 8.25 -15.26 21.09
N ASN A 259 7.24 -16.06 21.45
CA ASN A 259 6.11 -16.43 20.61
C ASN A 259 4.80 -15.98 21.26
N ALA A 260 4.58 -14.66 21.31
CA ALA A 260 3.41 -14.09 21.96
C ALA A 260 2.08 -14.51 21.29
N GLY A 261 2.09 -14.88 20.00
CA GLY A 261 0.89 -15.18 19.23
C GLY A 261 -0.07 -13.99 19.07
N GLU A 262 0.42 -12.76 19.26
CA GLU A 262 -0.35 -11.53 19.16
C GLU A 262 -0.67 -11.24 17.69
N LEU A 263 -1.96 -11.24 17.36
CA LEU A 263 -2.48 -10.97 16.02
C LEU A 263 -3.60 -9.94 16.11
N ILE A 264 -3.38 -8.78 15.48
CA ILE A 264 -4.37 -7.71 15.39
C ILE A 264 -4.76 -7.52 13.93
N ILE A 265 -6.05 -7.66 13.62
CA ILE A 265 -6.61 -7.41 12.29
C ILE A 265 -7.64 -6.27 12.39
N THR A 266 -7.39 -5.20 11.65
CA THR A 266 -8.27 -4.02 11.59
C THR A 266 -8.78 -3.72 10.19
N GLY A 267 -8.32 -4.48 9.19
CA GLY A 267 -8.67 -4.32 7.78
C GLY A 267 -8.01 -5.40 6.93
N GLY A 268 -8.27 -5.36 5.61
CA GLY A 268 -7.81 -6.34 4.63
C GLY A 268 -8.92 -7.28 4.15
N THR A 269 -8.65 -7.98 3.05
CA THR A 269 -9.56 -8.93 2.41
C THR A 269 -8.96 -10.34 2.49
N PHE A 270 -9.71 -11.31 2.99
CA PHE A 270 -9.22 -12.66 3.26
C PHE A 270 -10.08 -13.71 2.56
N ASN A 271 -9.45 -14.44 1.64
CA ASN A 271 -10.05 -15.48 0.82
C ASN A 271 -9.39 -16.83 1.13
N ALA A 272 -9.98 -17.59 2.04
CA ALA A 272 -9.53 -18.94 2.38
C ALA A 272 -10.20 -19.98 1.49
N GLY A 273 -9.42 -20.94 0.99
CA GLY A 273 -9.87 -22.04 0.14
C GLY A 273 -10.49 -23.17 0.96
N SER A 274 -9.76 -24.25 1.19
CA SER A 274 -10.24 -25.38 2.00
C SER A 274 -10.14 -25.15 3.51
N GLY A 275 -9.28 -24.22 3.95
CA GLY A 275 -9.01 -23.91 5.36
C GLY A 275 -9.90 -22.80 5.95
N GLN A 276 -9.38 -22.12 6.96
CA GLN A 276 -10.01 -21.07 7.74
C GLN A 276 -9.39 -19.70 7.44
N ILE A 277 -10.09 -18.63 7.84
CA ILE A 277 -9.51 -17.29 7.81
C ILE A 277 -8.32 -17.21 8.78
N ILE A 278 -8.54 -17.68 10.02
CA ILE A 278 -7.53 -17.74 11.08
C ILE A 278 -7.60 -19.14 11.68
N ALA A 279 -6.53 -19.91 11.50
CA ALA A 279 -6.35 -21.23 12.10
C ALA A 279 -5.22 -21.21 13.14
N THR A 280 -5.31 -22.10 14.12
CA THR A 280 -4.24 -22.30 15.11
C THR A 280 -3.14 -23.19 14.52
N MET A 281 -1.89 -22.75 14.61
CA MET A 281 -0.75 -23.52 14.12
C MET A 281 -0.52 -24.79 14.95
N SER A 282 -0.17 -25.89 14.29
CA SER A 282 0.15 -27.14 14.99
C SER A 282 1.32 -26.95 15.96
N GLY A 283 1.18 -27.46 17.18
CA GLY A 283 2.16 -27.27 18.26
C GLY A 283 2.00 -25.97 19.04
N SER A 284 1.03 -25.12 18.68
CA SER A 284 0.64 -23.94 19.45
C SER A 284 -0.15 -24.31 20.70
N GLU A 285 -0.06 -23.44 21.71
CA GLU A 285 -1.08 -23.32 22.76
C GLU A 285 -2.43 -22.85 22.18
N ASP A 286 -3.51 -23.03 22.94
CA ASP A 286 -4.83 -22.49 22.58
C ASP A 286 -4.80 -20.97 22.53
N LEU A 287 -5.42 -20.42 21.48
CA LEU A 287 -5.54 -18.98 21.26
C LEU A 287 -6.80 -18.43 21.91
N THR A 288 -6.70 -17.22 22.45
CA THR A 288 -7.80 -16.53 23.13
C THR A 288 -8.03 -15.13 22.54
N ALA A 289 -9.09 -14.46 22.99
CA ALA A 289 -9.39 -13.06 22.65
C ALA A 289 -8.30 -12.05 23.10
N ALA A 290 -7.38 -12.46 23.99
CA ALA A 290 -6.24 -11.65 24.38
C ALA A 290 -5.07 -11.75 23.39
N ASP A 291 -5.02 -12.83 22.60
CA ASP A 291 -3.97 -13.12 21.63
C ASP A 291 -4.38 -12.65 20.23
N VAL A 292 -5.66 -12.82 19.87
CA VAL A 292 -6.20 -12.47 18.55
C VAL A 292 -7.34 -11.47 18.69
N VAL A 293 -7.22 -10.35 18.01
CA VAL A 293 -8.22 -9.28 17.96
C VAL A 293 -8.55 -8.93 16.51
N VAL A 294 -9.81 -9.11 16.13
CA VAL A 294 -10.35 -8.76 14.82
C VAL A 294 -11.41 -7.67 14.99
N SER A 295 -11.16 -6.51 14.42
CA SER A 295 -12.03 -5.33 14.52
C SER A 295 -12.36 -4.69 13.17
N GLY A 296 -11.93 -5.31 12.07
CA GLY A 296 -12.21 -4.87 10.71
C GLY A 296 -11.72 -5.88 9.67
N GLY A 297 -12.15 -5.70 8.43
CA GLY A 297 -11.77 -6.54 7.28
C GLY A 297 -12.97 -7.22 6.60
N THR A 298 -12.70 -7.86 5.47
CA THR A 298 -13.67 -8.59 4.66
C THR A 298 -13.22 -10.04 4.49
N PHE A 299 -14.12 -10.99 4.68
CA PHE A 299 -13.81 -12.41 4.83
C PHE A 299 -14.76 -13.26 3.98
N ASN A 300 -14.24 -14.22 3.21
CA ASN A 300 -15.09 -15.15 2.45
C ASN A 300 -15.66 -16.31 3.29
N LYS A 301 -15.25 -16.39 4.56
CA LYS A 301 -15.70 -17.38 5.55
C LYS A 301 -15.82 -16.72 6.91
N GLU A 302 -16.55 -17.36 7.81
CA GLU A 302 -16.69 -16.89 9.19
C GLU A 302 -15.35 -16.86 9.94
N VAL A 303 -15.18 -15.81 10.74
CA VAL A 303 -14.10 -15.69 11.73
C VAL A 303 -14.63 -16.17 13.07
N ASN A 304 -13.79 -16.81 13.89
CA ASN A 304 -14.17 -17.19 15.25
C ASN A 304 -14.65 -15.96 16.04
N ALA A 305 -15.90 -15.99 16.49
CA ALA A 305 -16.55 -14.89 17.18
C ALA A 305 -15.81 -14.43 18.45
N THR A 306 -15.04 -15.31 19.11
CA THR A 306 -14.26 -14.92 20.30
C THR A 306 -13.11 -13.97 19.98
N TYR A 307 -12.65 -13.94 18.73
CA TYR A 307 -11.60 -13.00 18.30
C TYR A 307 -12.18 -11.64 17.89
N ILE A 308 -13.49 -11.55 17.66
CA ILE A 308 -14.13 -10.32 17.21
C ILE A 308 -14.30 -9.38 18.42
N ASN A 309 -13.70 -8.20 18.34
CA ASN A 309 -13.78 -7.20 19.39
C ASN A 309 -13.74 -5.79 18.81
N PHE A 310 -14.87 -5.09 18.86
CA PHE A 310 -15.03 -3.71 18.41
C PHE A 310 -16.19 -3.03 19.17
N SER A 311 -16.27 -1.69 19.10
CA SER A 311 -17.41 -0.94 19.62
C SER A 311 -18.63 -1.13 18.72
N GLU A 312 -19.68 -1.78 19.22
CA GLU A 312 -20.94 -1.97 18.49
C GLU A 312 -21.66 -0.65 18.21
N ASP A 313 -21.34 0.43 18.92
CA ASP A 313 -21.88 1.77 18.63
C ASP A 313 -21.28 2.34 17.33
N GLU A 314 -20.07 1.94 16.97
CA GLU A 314 -19.32 2.49 15.84
C GLU A 314 -19.27 1.57 14.62
N LYS A 315 -19.21 0.25 14.86
CA LYS A 315 -18.99 -0.77 13.85
C LYS A 315 -20.10 -1.83 13.85
N GLU A 316 -20.20 -2.54 12.74
CA GLU A 316 -21.16 -3.60 12.51
C GLU A 316 -20.57 -4.71 11.66
N ILE A 317 -21.17 -5.90 11.75
CA ILE A 317 -20.91 -7.03 10.86
C ILE A 317 -21.97 -7.01 9.76
N VAL A 318 -21.54 -7.03 8.51
CA VAL A 318 -22.41 -7.01 7.32
C VAL A 318 -22.11 -8.22 6.44
N THR A 319 -23.15 -8.91 6.00
CA THR A 319 -23.05 -9.88 4.90
C THR A 319 -23.25 -9.14 3.58
N ASN A 320 -22.24 -9.18 2.72
CA ASN A 320 -22.22 -8.53 1.42
C ASN A 320 -23.03 -9.33 0.39
N GLU A 321 -23.38 -8.68 -0.73
CA GLU A 321 -24.15 -9.32 -1.83
C GLU A 321 -23.43 -10.54 -2.43
N ASP A 322 -22.10 -10.56 -2.40
CA ASP A 322 -21.26 -11.66 -2.87
C ASP A 322 -21.12 -12.81 -1.84
N GLY A 323 -21.78 -12.69 -0.69
CA GLY A 323 -21.74 -13.66 0.40
C GLY A 323 -20.55 -13.51 1.36
N THR A 324 -19.64 -12.56 1.13
CA THR A 324 -18.56 -12.27 2.08
C THR A 324 -19.09 -11.56 3.32
N ILE A 325 -18.33 -11.61 4.42
CA ILE A 325 -18.65 -10.99 5.70
C ILE A 325 -17.66 -9.85 5.94
N SER A 326 -18.15 -8.66 6.25
CA SER A 326 -17.30 -7.49 6.56
C SER A 326 -17.55 -6.99 7.97
N ILE A 327 -16.48 -6.65 8.68
CA ILE A 327 -16.54 -5.84 9.90
C ILE A 327 -16.16 -4.41 9.49
N GLN A 328 -17.12 -3.50 9.58
CA GLN A 328 -16.98 -2.14 9.03
C GLN A 328 -17.62 -1.09 9.93
N TYR A 329 -17.26 0.19 9.72
CA TYR A 329 -17.95 1.29 10.38
C TYR A 329 -19.39 1.41 9.88
N LYS A 330 -20.31 1.67 10.82
CA LYS A 330 -21.70 2.00 10.51
C LYS A 330 -21.77 3.23 9.62
N LYS A 331 -22.77 3.28 8.75
CA LYS A 331 -23.13 4.50 8.01
C LYS A 331 -23.50 5.62 8.98
N ALA A 332 -23.22 6.87 8.61
CA ALA A 332 -23.75 8.02 9.32
C ALA A 332 -25.29 8.02 9.31
N ASP A 333 -25.90 8.70 10.27
CA ASP A 333 -27.35 8.88 10.32
C ASP A 333 -27.78 10.04 9.40
N TYR A 334 -28.46 9.69 8.31
CA TYR A 334 -29.03 10.63 7.34
C TYR A 334 -30.52 10.92 7.58
N SER A 335 -31.10 10.46 8.70
CA SER A 335 -32.55 10.54 8.95
C SER A 335 -33.07 11.97 8.87
N LYS A 336 -32.35 12.94 9.45
CA LYS A 336 -32.73 14.36 9.38
C LYS A 336 -32.67 14.92 7.96
N ILE A 337 -31.63 14.59 7.18
CA ILE A 337 -31.54 14.98 5.77
C ILE A 337 -32.73 14.40 4.99
N ASN A 338 -33.02 13.11 5.18
CA ASN A 338 -34.13 12.45 4.50
C ASN A 338 -35.50 13.06 4.86
N GLU A 339 -35.71 13.46 6.11
CA GLU A 339 -36.90 14.21 6.55
C GLU A 339 -37.01 15.56 5.82
N LEU A 340 -35.93 16.34 5.76
CA LEU A 340 -35.90 17.65 5.09
C LEU A 340 -36.14 17.53 3.58
N ILE A 341 -35.52 16.55 2.92
CA ILE A 341 -35.74 16.26 1.49
C ILE A 341 -37.20 15.85 1.26
N THR A 342 -37.79 15.07 2.16
CA THR A 342 -39.21 14.70 2.09
C THR A 342 -40.11 15.93 2.17
N LYS A 343 -39.85 16.84 3.13
CA LYS A 343 -40.57 18.13 3.23
C LYS A 343 -40.45 18.93 1.94
N TYR A 344 -39.23 19.11 1.42
CA TYR A 344 -38.98 19.81 0.15
C TYR A 344 -39.77 19.19 -1.03
N ASN A 345 -39.83 17.86 -1.11
CA ASN A 345 -40.51 17.16 -2.18
C ASN A 345 -42.03 17.32 -2.13
N GLN A 346 -42.61 17.45 -0.93
CA GLN A 346 -44.05 17.64 -0.72
C GLN A 346 -44.52 19.09 -0.92
N MET A 347 -43.61 20.06 -0.96
CA MET A 347 -43.95 21.47 -1.15
C MET A 347 -44.41 21.80 -2.58
N ASP A 348 -45.39 22.68 -2.72
CA ASP A 348 -45.75 23.31 -4.00
C ASP A 348 -44.70 24.35 -4.39
N LYS A 349 -43.74 23.91 -5.22
CA LYS A 349 -42.60 24.71 -5.67
C LYS A 349 -43.00 25.93 -6.51
N ASN A 350 -44.19 25.92 -7.13
CA ASN A 350 -44.64 27.03 -7.98
C ASN A 350 -44.85 28.33 -7.20
N LYS A 351 -45.04 28.24 -5.88
CA LYS A 351 -45.22 29.39 -4.98
C LYS A 351 -43.93 30.15 -4.69
N TYR A 352 -42.76 29.60 -5.00
CA TYR A 352 -41.48 30.17 -4.58
C TYR A 352 -40.60 30.58 -5.77
N THR A 353 -39.73 31.57 -5.59
CA THR A 353 -38.82 32.04 -6.64
C THR A 353 -37.86 30.94 -7.07
N ASN A 354 -37.52 30.91 -8.36
CA ASN A 354 -36.60 29.92 -8.94
C ASN A 354 -35.23 29.96 -8.24
N GLU A 355 -34.73 31.16 -7.90
CA GLU A 355 -33.46 31.33 -7.18
C GLU A 355 -33.49 30.67 -5.79
N SER A 356 -34.55 30.90 -5.01
CA SER A 356 -34.68 30.30 -3.68
C SER A 356 -34.84 28.78 -3.72
N ILE A 357 -35.51 28.25 -4.76
CA ILE A 357 -35.62 26.80 -4.99
C ILE A 357 -34.26 26.21 -5.36
N GLN A 358 -33.51 26.84 -6.26
CA GLN A 358 -32.18 26.40 -6.67
C GLN A 358 -31.20 26.35 -5.48
N ASN A 359 -31.31 27.27 -4.52
CA ASN A 359 -30.49 27.25 -3.31
C ASN A 359 -30.73 26.00 -2.45
N VAL A 360 -31.97 25.54 -2.33
CA VAL A 360 -32.29 24.28 -1.63
C VAL A 360 -31.71 23.09 -2.39
N GLU A 361 -31.88 23.04 -3.71
CA GLU A 361 -31.34 21.95 -4.53
C GLU A 361 -29.82 21.89 -4.47
N ASN A 362 -29.14 23.04 -4.48
CA ASN A 362 -27.70 23.12 -4.32
C ASN A 362 -27.22 22.59 -2.96
N ALA A 363 -27.99 22.82 -1.89
CA ALA A 363 -27.67 22.26 -0.56
C ALA A 363 -27.86 20.73 -0.54
N ILE A 364 -28.96 20.23 -1.12
CA ILE A 364 -29.23 18.78 -1.22
C ILE A 364 -28.16 18.07 -2.05
N ASN A 365 -27.76 18.64 -3.18
CA ASN A 365 -26.78 18.04 -4.10
C ASN A 365 -25.35 17.96 -3.53
N LYS A 366 -25.07 18.62 -2.40
CA LYS A 366 -23.77 18.52 -1.70
C LYS A 366 -23.66 17.29 -0.80
N VAL A 367 -24.77 16.63 -0.48
CA VAL A 367 -24.78 15.48 0.43
C VAL A 367 -24.05 14.30 -0.21
N ASP A 368 -23.00 13.82 0.45
CA ASP A 368 -22.31 12.58 0.11
C ASP A 368 -22.76 11.45 1.06
N TYR A 369 -23.49 10.46 0.53
CA TYR A 369 -24.05 9.35 1.28
C TYR A 369 -23.03 8.24 1.63
N ASN A 370 -21.74 8.47 1.36
CA ASN A 370 -20.68 7.51 1.68
C ASN A 370 -20.07 7.70 3.07
N LYS A 371 -20.47 8.74 3.83
CA LYS A 371 -19.95 8.98 5.17
C LYS A 371 -20.33 7.89 6.17
N THR A 372 -19.41 7.64 7.09
CA THR A 372 -19.60 6.73 8.23
C THR A 372 -19.91 7.53 9.49
N ILE A 373 -20.26 6.83 10.57
CA ILE A 373 -20.53 7.44 11.89
C ILE A 373 -19.38 8.32 12.41
N LEU A 374 -18.14 8.08 11.97
CA LEU A 374 -16.99 8.91 12.31
C LEU A 374 -17.08 10.35 11.77
N GLN A 375 -17.94 10.57 10.77
CA GLN A 375 -18.11 11.83 10.06
C GLN A 375 -19.52 12.42 10.28
N GLN A 376 -20.21 12.03 11.35
CA GLN A 376 -21.57 12.47 11.63
C GLN A 376 -21.71 14.00 11.66
N ASN A 377 -20.70 14.71 12.18
CA ASN A 377 -20.72 16.18 12.21
C ASN A 377 -20.84 16.80 10.81
N GLU A 378 -20.18 16.24 9.78
CA GLU A 378 -20.30 16.72 8.40
C GLU A 378 -21.73 16.50 7.86
N VAL A 379 -22.34 15.36 8.21
CA VAL A 379 -23.72 15.03 7.83
C VAL A 379 -24.73 15.97 8.52
N ASP A 380 -24.50 16.28 9.79
CA ASP A 380 -25.32 17.22 10.56
C ASP A 380 -25.19 18.66 10.01
N GLU A 381 -24.01 19.06 9.54
CA GLU A 381 -23.80 20.33 8.88
C GLU A 381 -24.60 20.43 7.57
N TRP A 382 -24.61 19.39 6.73
CA TRP A 382 -25.45 19.37 5.53
C TRP A 382 -26.94 19.43 5.87
N ALA A 383 -27.38 18.73 6.91
CA ALA A 383 -28.74 18.83 7.40
C ALA A 383 -29.09 20.28 7.79
N SER A 384 -28.19 20.95 8.52
CA SER A 384 -28.34 22.35 8.90
C SER A 384 -28.45 23.27 7.68
N ASP A 385 -27.61 23.06 6.67
CA ASP A 385 -27.61 23.89 5.46
C ASP A 385 -28.86 23.70 4.61
N ILE A 386 -29.38 22.47 4.50
CA ILE A 386 -30.67 22.20 3.85
C ILE A 386 -31.80 22.88 4.63
N GLU A 387 -31.81 22.78 5.96
CA GLU A 387 -32.82 23.42 6.80
C GLU A 387 -32.80 24.95 6.68
N LYS A 388 -31.60 25.56 6.68
CA LYS A 388 -31.44 27.00 6.43
C LYS A 388 -31.96 27.41 5.05
N ALA A 389 -31.62 26.65 4.00
CA ALA A 389 -32.07 26.94 2.64
C ALA A 389 -33.60 26.85 2.52
N LEU A 390 -34.23 25.85 3.16
CA LEU A 390 -35.68 25.71 3.22
C LEU A 390 -36.34 26.89 3.94
N ASN A 391 -35.77 27.32 5.07
CA ASN A 391 -36.27 28.48 5.81
C ASN A 391 -36.06 29.81 5.07
N ALA A 392 -35.17 29.85 4.07
CA ALA A 392 -34.87 31.02 3.25
C ALA A 392 -35.67 31.07 1.93
N LEU A 393 -36.68 30.21 1.75
CA LEU A 393 -37.53 30.22 0.56
C LEU A 393 -38.30 31.54 0.42
N VAL A 394 -38.34 32.09 -0.80
CA VAL A 394 -38.96 33.39 -1.10
C VAL A 394 -40.21 33.18 -1.95
N ILE A 395 -41.35 33.68 -1.51
CA ILE A 395 -42.63 33.55 -2.24
C ILE A 395 -42.60 34.39 -3.53
N LYS A 396 -43.12 33.84 -4.64
CA LYS A 396 -43.38 34.63 -5.86
C LYS A 396 -44.47 35.65 -5.54
N VAL A 397 -44.15 36.93 -5.66
CA VAL A 397 -45.18 37.96 -5.63
C VAL A 397 -45.97 37.83 -6.93
N GLU A 398 -47.22 37.34 -6.87
CA GLU A 398 -48.17 37.62 -7.93
C GLU A 398 -48.35 39.14 -7.95
N ASN A 399 -48.05 39.76 -9.08
CA ASN A 399 -48.47 41.14 -9.32
C ASN A 399 -49.97 41.18 -8.99
N PRO A 400 -50.43 42.00 -8.03
CA PRO A 400 -51.87 42.14 -7.82
C PRO A 400 -52.45 42.53 -9.18
N ASN A 401 -53.54 41.86 -9.55
CA ASN A 401 -54.30 42.19 -10.75
C ASN A 401 -54.32 43.70 -10.93
N THR A 402 -53.90 44.18 -12.09
CA THR A 402 -53.86 45.59 -12.47
C THR A 402 -55.24 46.27 -12.46
N SER A 403 -56.29 45.59 -12.00
CA SER A 403 -57.61 46.15 -11.69
C SER A 403 -57.65 46.99 -10.40
N ASP A 404 -56.75 46.76 -9.44
CA ASP A 404 -56.77 47.50 -8.16
C ASP A 404 -55.75 48.65 -8.10
N MET A 405 -54.91 48.80 -9.12
CA MET A 405 -54.00 49.96 -9.28
C MET A 405 -54.71 51.25 -9.73
N ASN A 406 -56.03 51.22 -9.92
CA ASN A 406 -56.79 52.34 -10.46
C ASN A 406 -57.18 53.43 -9.44
N ILE A 407 -56.66 53.40 -8.21
CA ILE A 407 -56.83 54.51 -7.24
C ILE A 407 -55.56 55.34 -7.03
N PHE A 408 -54.36 54.80 -7.31
CA PHE A 408 -53.11 55.58 -7.18
C PHE A 408 -52.59 56.17 -8.51
N ALA A 409 -53.11 55.73 -9.66
CA ALA A 409 -52.67 56.20 -10.99
C ALA A 409 -53.56 57.29 -11.64
N ILE A 410 -54.63 57.75 -10.97
CA ILE A 410 -55.55 58.80 -11.50
C ILE A 410 -55.22 60.22 -11.00
N LEU A 411 -54.23 60.43 -10.14
CA LEU A 411 -53.85 61.78 -9.67
C LEU A 411 -52.46 62.27 -10.12
N SER A 412 -51.93 61.76 -11.24
CA SER A 412 -50.64 62.25 -11.78
C SER A 412 -50.65 62.61 -13.27
N CYS A 413 -51.82 62.73 -13.90
CA CYS A 413 -51.93 63.24 -15.27
C CYS A 413 -52.97 64.36 -15.39
N LEU A 414 -52.64 65.52 -14.82
CA LEU A 414 -53.17 66.79 -15.31
C LEU A 414 -52.10 67.87 -15.16
N ILE A 415 -51.83 68.51 -16.29
CA ILE A 415 -51.01 69.71 -16.50
C ILE A 415 -49.53 69.44 -16.84
N VAL A 416 -49.36 68.94 -18.06
CA VAL A 416 -48.30 69.38 -18.99
C VAL A 416 -48.45 70.88 -19.27
N SER A 417 -47.31 71.52 -19.56
CA SER A 417 -47.12 72.86 -20.11
C SER A 417 -47.18 74.03 -19.12
N GLY A 418 -45.99 74.52 -18.79
CA GLY A 418 -45.84 75.83 -18.18
C GLY A 418 -46.30 76.92 -19.14
N LEU A 419 -47.33 77.65 -18.73
CA LEU A 419 -47.32 79.12 -18.63
C LEU A 419 -48.61 79.53 -17.91
N VAL A 420 -48.45 80.25 -16.80
CA VAL A 420 -49.29 81.34 -16.26
C VAL A 420 -49.09 81.40 -14.75
N THR A 421 -48.49 82.50 -14.31
CA THR A 421 -48.35 82.92 -12.92
C THR A 421 -49.65 83.61 -12.48
N VAL A 422 -50.32 83.13 -11.42
CA VAL A 422 -51.18 84.00 -10.59
C VAL A 422 -51.11 83.59 -9.11
N VAL A 423 -50.32 84.38 -8.37
CA VAL A 423 -50.52 84.98 -7.04
C VAL A 423 -51.32 84.23 -5.97
N ALA A 424 -50.64 84.02 -4.84
CA ALA A 424 -51.17 83.58 -3.55
C ALA A 424 -52.38 84.36 -3.02
N GLY A 425 -53.32 83.64 -2.41
CA GLY A 425 -54.48 84.22 -1.70
C GLY A 425 -54.95 83.33 -0.56
N LYS A 426 -54.53 83.68 0.65
CA LYS A 426 -54.87 83.12 1.96
C LYS A 426 -56.33 83.43 2.33
N LYS A 427 -57.12 82.46 2.81
CA LYS A 427 -58.24 82.60 3.80
C LYS A 427 -58.86 81.21 4.07
N LEU A 428 -58.71 80.63 5.26
CA LEU A 428 -59.47 80.82 6.51
C LEU A 428 -60.96 80.41 6.47
N LEU A 429 -61.25 79.43 7.34
CA LEU A 429 -62.45 79.20 8.19
C LEU A 429 -63.68 78.43 7.67
N THR A 430 -63.94 77.33 8.41
CA THR A 430 -65.20 76.86 9.05
C THR A 430 -66.48 76.73 8.21
N HIS A 431 -67.08 75.53 8.21
CA HIS A 431 -67.93 75.05 9.32
C HIS A 431 -68.00 73.53 9.35
#